data_AF-A0A1H9PRU4-F1
#
_entry.id   AF-A0A1H9PRU4-F1
#
_cell.length_a   1.000
_cell.length_b   1.000
_cell.length_c   1.000
_cell.angle_alpha   90.00
_cell.angle_beta   90.00
_cell.angle_gamma   90.00
#
_symmetry.space_group_name_H-M   'P 1'
#
loop_
_entity.id
_entity.type
_entity.pdbx_description
1 polymer ?
#
loop_
_entity_poly.entity_id
_entity_poly.type
_entity_poly.pdbx_seq_one_letter_code
_entity_poly.pdbx_strand_id
1 'polypeptide(L)' 'MKAKVIAPGGGLFRSHKAYSPEEILASGGTTAFGVKSGKNNQTLIEALKNSPSAEPFSDKEWEDTFKP' A
#
# COMPACT_ATOMS: atom_id res chain seq x y z
N MET A 1 2.87 22.14 27.36
CA MET A 1 3.60 22.56 26.13
C MET A 1 3.19 21.63 25.01
N LYS A 2 2.60 22.14 23.90
CA LYS A 2 2.21 21.29 22.77
C LYS A 2 3.41 21.13 21.84
N ALA A 3 3.77 19.88 21.54
CA ALA A 3 4.84 19.58 20.59
C ALA A 3 4.43 20.05 19.19
N LYS A 4 5.23 20.96 18.61
CA LYS A 4 5.08 21.40 17.23
C LYS A 4 5.76 20.36 16.35
N VAL A 5 4.97 19.47 15.75
CA VAL A 5 5.48 18.53 14.74
C VAL A 5 5.77 19.33 13.47
N ILE A 6 7.05 19.55 13.20
CA ILE A 6 7.54 20.11 11.94
C ILE A 6 7.93 18.90 11.10
N ALA A 7 7.08 18.51 10.15
CA ALA A 7 7.48 17.67 9.03
C ALA A 7 7.50 18.55 7.79
N PRO A 8 8.69 18.81 7.21
CA PRO A 8 8.86 18.37 5.83
C PRO A 8 10.32 17.99 5.52
N GLY A 9 10.47 16.89 4.79
CA GLY A 9 11.75 16.46 4.24
C GLY A 9 11.57 15.12 3.59
N GLY A 10 11.23 15.12 2.30
CA GLY A 10 11.19 13.92 1.47
C GLY A 10 12.56 13.24 1.52
N GLY A 11 12.68 12.24 2.41
CA GLY A 11 13.84 11.37 2.43
C GLY A 11 13.93 10.65 1.09
N LEU A 12 15.16 10.50 0.59
CA LEU A 12 15.55 9.87 -0.68
C LEU A 12 14.95 8.46 -0.91
N PHE A 13 14.30 7.87 0.11
CA PHE A 13 13.77 6.51 0.13
C PHE A 13 12.25 6.42 0.36
N ARG A 14 11.50 7.54 0.45
CA ARG A 14 10.04 7.49 0.59
C ARG A 14 9.36 7.55 -0.77
N SER A 15 9.08 6.37 -1.34
CA SER A 15 8.29 6.21 -2.57
C SER A 15 6.79 6.42 -2.37
N HIS A 16 6.30 6.37 -1.12
CA HIS A 16 4.88 6.41 -0.81
C HIS A 16 4.55 7.47 0.25
N LYS A 17 3.37 8.09 0.11
CA LYS A 17 2.80 8.97 1.15
C LYS A 17 2.40 8.11 2.35
N ALA A 18 2.98 8.43 3.50
CA ALA A 18 2.56 7.92 4.80
C ALA A 18 1.59 8.91 5.44
N TYR A 19 0.59 8.40 6.15
CA TYR A 19 -0.43 9.19 6.84
C TYR A 19 -0.45 8.80 8.32
N SER A 20 -0.67 9.78 9.20
CA SER A 20 -0.72 9.55 10.64
C SER A 20 -2.08 9.00 11.09
N PRO A 21 -2.16 8.34 12.26
CA PRO A 21 -3.43 7.90 12.83
C PRO A 21 -4.44 9.05 13.01
N GLU A 22 -3.96 10.24 13.38
CA GLU A 22 -4.80 11.44 13.55
C GLU A 22 -5.39 11.92 12.22
N GLU A 23 -4.62 11.86 11.13
CA GLU A 23 -5.11 12.18 9.78
C GLU A 23 -6.19 11.20 9.33
N ILE A 24 -5.99 9.90 9.61
CA ILE A 24 -6.97 8.85 9.32
C ILE A 24 -8.25 9.08 10.12
N LEU A 25 -8.15 9.38 11.41
CA LEU A 25 -9.31 9.65 12.26
C LEU A 25 -10.05 10.92 11.82
N ALA A 26 -9.32 12.01 11.55
CA ALA A 26 -9.89 13.27 11.07
C ALA A 26 -10.63 13.12 9.72
N SER A 27 -10.21 12.15 8.89
CA SER A 27 -10.89 11.86 7.62
C SER A 27 -12.24 11.13 7.77
N GLY A 28 -12.62 10.74 8.99
CA GLY A 28 -13.82 9.95 9.30
C GLY A 28 -13.53 8.48 9.63
N GLY A 29 -12.30 8.15 10.00
CA GLY A 29 -11.84 6.78 10.25
C GLY A 29 -11.26 6.09 9.02
N THR A 30 -10.74 4.87 9.21
CA THR A 30 -10.00 4.09 8.20
C THR A 30 -10.79 3.85 6.91
N THR A 31 -12.09 3.59 7.01
CA THR A 31 -12.94 3.34 5.85
C THR A 31 -13.11 4.58 4.98
N ALA A 32 -13.42 5.73 5.58
CA ALA A 32 -13.55 7.00 4.87
C ALA A 32 -12.21 7.47 4.30
N PHE A 33 -11.12 7.23 5.04
CA PHE A 33 -9.75 7.48 4.59
C PHE A 33 -9.40 6.69 3.32
N GLY A 34 -9.70 5.39 3.29
CA GLY A 34 -9.42 4.51 2.16
C GLY A 34 -10.11 4.96 0.88
N VAL A 35 -11.40 5.32 0.98
CA VAL A 35 -12.18 5.85 -0.15
C VAL A 35 -11.62 7.19 -0.64
N LYS A 36 -11.34 8.13 0.27
CA LYS A 36 -10.82 9.47 -0.08
C LYS A 36 -9.39 9.44 -0.64
N SER A 37 -8.58 8.46 -0.23
CA SER A 37 -7.19 8.31 -0.68
C SER A 37 -7.06 7.71 -2.07
N GLY A 38 -8.16 7.49 -2.80
CA GLY A 38 -8.13 6.95 -4.16
C GLY A 38 -7.67 5.50 -4.24
N LYS A 39 -7.57 4.80 -3.10
CA LYS A 39 -7.40 3.34 -3.04
C LYS A 39 -8.75 2.68 -3.31
N ASN A 40 -9.30 2.95 -4.50
CA ASN A 40 -10.48 2.25 -4.98
C ASN A 40 -10.03 0.85 -5.41
N ASN A 41 -10.66 -0.19 -4.87
CA ASN A 41 -10.35 -1.56 -5.25
C ASN A 41 -10.62 -1.80 -6.75
N GLN A 42 -11.47 -1.02 -7.41
CA GLN A 42 -11.73 -1.13 -8.85
C GLN A 42 -10.48 -0.92 -9.70
N THR A 43 -9.63 0.07 -9.40
CA THR A 43 -8.40 0.30 -10.17
C THR A 43 -7.42 -0.88 -10.03
N LEU A 44 -7.34 -1.49 -8.84
CA LEU A 44 -6.58 -2.72 -8.62
C LEU A 44 -7.17 -3.91 -9.39
N ILE A 45 -8.50 -4.06 -9.37
CA ILE A 45 -9.19 -5.14 -10.09
C ILE A 45 -8.99 -5.01 -11.60
N GLU A 46 -9.11 -3.80 -12.16
CA GLU A 46 -8.87 -3.55 -13.59
C GLU A 46 -7.40 -3.82 -13.96
N ALA A 47 -6.45 -3.39 -13.12
CA ALA A 47 -5.04 -3.69 -13.33
C ALA A 47 -4.75 -5.20 -13.30
N LEU A 48 -5.37 -5.95 -12.38
CA LEU A 48 -5.24 -7.40 -12.28
C LEU A 48 -5.93 -8.15 -13.45
N LYS A 49 -7.03 -7.62 -13.99
CA LYS A 49 -7.67 -8.20 -15.18
C LYS A 49 -6.82 -8.01 -16.43
N ASN A 50 -6.08 -6.90 -16.51
CA ASN A 50 -5.19 -6.58 -17.62
C ASN A 50 -3.78 -7.11 -17.42
N SER A 51 -3.46 -7.68 -16.27
CA SER A 51 -2.13 -8.25 -16.04
C SER A 51 -1.94 -9.51 -16.89
N PRO A 52 -0.72 -9.77 -17.39
CA PRO A 52 -0.43 -11.04 -18.04
C PRO A 52 -0.79 -12.21 -17.12
N SER A 53 -1.12 -13.36 -17.72
CA SER A 53 -1.38 -14.58 -16.96
C SER A 53 -0.20 -14.84 -16.04
N ALA A 54 -0.46 -15.06 -14.75
CA ALA A 54 0.58 -15.46 -13.82
C ALA A 54 1.22 -16.75 -14.35
N GLU A 55 2.54 -16.74 -14.50
CA GLU A 55 3.26 -17.97 -14.82
C GLU A 55 3.18 -18.87 -13.58
N PRO A 56 2.69 -20.11 -13.73
CA PRO A 56 2.75 -21.05 -12.63
C PRO A 56 4.22 -21.33 -12.32
N PHE A 57 4.52 -21.38 -11.03
CA PHE A 57 5.83 -21.82 -10.56
C PHE A 57 6.14 -23.21 -11.12
N SER A 58 7.36 -23.39 -11.60
CA SER A 58 7.87 -24.70 -11.98
C SER A 58 8.08 -25.60 -10.75
N ASP A 59 8.10 -26.91 -10.96
CA ASP A 59 8.31 -27.89 -9.89
C ASP A 59 9.60 -27.61 -9.09
N LYS A 60 10.65 -27.16 -9.79
CA LYS A 60 11.94 -26.80 -9.17
C LYS A 60 11.83 -25.55 -8.28
N GLU A 61 11.09 -24.53 -8.71
CA GLU A 61 10.90 -23.31 -7.91
C GLU A 61 10.02 -23.58 -6.69
N TRP A 62 9.05 -24.49 -6.82
CA TRP A 62 8.30 -24.99 -5.66
C TRP A 62 9.21 -25.71 -4.67
N GLU A 63 10.05 -26.64 -5.14
CA GLU A 63 11.02 -27.33 -4.28
C GLU A 63 11.97 -26.36 -3.58
N ASP A 64 12.45 -25.32 -4.26
CA ASP A 64 13.30 -24.30 -3.65
C ASP A 64 12.55 -23.43 -2.63
N THR A 65 11.26 -23.15 -2.84
CA THR A 65 10.42 -22.38 -1.90
C THR A 65 10.12 -23.16 -0.62
N PHE A 66 10.03 -24.49 -0.71
CA PHE A 66 9.74 -25.37 0.44
C PHE A 66 10.98 -25.91 1.16
N LYS A 67 12.19 -25.49 0.75
CA LYS A 67 13.41 -25.84 1.50
C LYS A 67 13.46 -25.07 2.82
N PRO A 68 13.77 -25.74 3.95
CA PRO A 68 13.88 -25.11 5.26
C PRO A 68 15.10 -24.18 5.38
#